data_AF-A0A9P7GF82-F1
#
_entry.id   AF-A0A9P7GF82-F1
#
_cell.length_a   1.000
_cell.length_b   1.000
_cell.length_c   1.000
_cell.angle_alpha   90.00
_cell.angle_beta   90.00
_cell.angle_gamma   90.00
#
_symmetry.space_group_name_H-M   'P 1'
#
loop_
_entity.id
_entity.type
_entity.pdbx_description
1 polymer ?
#
loop_
_entity_poly.entity_id
_entity_poly.type
_entity_poly.pdbx_seq_one_letter_code
_entity_poly.pdbx_strand_id
1 'polypeptide(L)'
;SFYHNPPSFPAVASILRAAETFQVSRMSDFARKYIEKLFPSDYIGITWGTIGDTAAYTADAIVLGREYNIPSIMKRAFYEFVKRSSGPENDDAGIEKLSSEDLVCLARVQQMLASEWLRASVFPPLACAAVGRNRKCASHAAGLHYWDILLKDDALHKYRFDPMGGLKMLMEADWKKVGYCEGCLVERRTKLRMVQYRIWTAMDTYFKTA
;
A
#
# COMPACT_ATOMS: atom_id res chain seq x y z
N SER A 1 -1.27 -1.20 -33.28
CA SER A 1 -0.93 -2.26 -32.31
C SER A 1 -0.95 -1.65 -30.91
N PHE A 2 -1.73 -2.20 -29.96
CA PHE A 2 -1.78 -1.74 -28.55
C PHE A 2 -0.44 -1.87 -27.81
N TYR A 3 0.57 -2.45 -28.46
CA TYR A 3 1.92 -2.60 -27.94
C TYR A 3 2.65 -1.27 -27.73
N HIS A 4 2.32 -0.23 -28.51
CA HIS A 4 2.99 1.07 -28.44
C HIS A 4 2.24 2.12 -27.63
N ASN A 5 0.91 2.01 -27.54
CA ASN A 5 0.05 2.89 -26.76
C ASN A 5 -0.94 2.02 -26.00
N PRO A 6 -0.64 1.66 -24.73
CA PRO A 6 -1.56 0.87 -23.94
C PRO A 6 -2.85 1.68 -23.69
N PRO A 7 -4.03 1.03 -23.71
CA PRO A 7 -5.30 1.71 -23.49
C PRO A 7 -5.39 2.28 -22.07
N SER A 8 -6.07 3.42 -21.93
CA SER A 8 -6.34 4.00 -20.61
C SER A 8 -7.27 3.10 -19.80
N PHE A 9 -7.24 3.22 -18.47
CA PHE A 9 -8.15 2.46 -17.60
C PHE A 9 -9.63 2.64 -17.98
N PRO A 10 -10.16 3.86 -18.23
CA PRO A 10 -11.55 4.04 -18.65
C PRO A 10 -11.89 3.31 -19.96
N ALA A 11 -10.96 3.26 -20.91
CA ALA A 11 -11.17 2.53 -22.16
C ALA A 11 -11.27 1.02 -21.91
N VAL A 12 -10.39 0.46 -21.07
CA VAL A 12 -10.41 -0.97 -20.72
C VAL A 12 -11.64 -1.34 -19.90
N ALA A 13 -12.06 -0.48 -18.96
CA ALA A 13 -13.30 -0.64 -18.23
C ALA A 13 -14.50 -0.71 -19.19
N SER A 14 -14.60 0.20 -20.16
CA SER A 14 -15.66 0.17 -21.18
C SER A 14 -15.61 -1.10 -22.04
N ILE A 15 -14.41 -1.58 -22.40
CA ILE A 15 -14.25 -2.85 -23.11
C ILE A 15 -14.79 -4.00 -22.27
N LEU A 16 -14.48 -4.06 -20.96
CA LEU A 16 -14.99 -5.10 -20.06
C LEU A 16 -16.52 -5.09 -20.02
N ARG A 17 -17.14 -3.92 -19.76
CA ARG A 17 -18.60 -3.78 -19.67
C ARG A 17 -19.28 -4.25 -20.97
N ALA A 18 -18.79 -3.79 -22.12
CA ALA A 18 -19.31 -4.19 -23.42
C ALA A 18 -19.10 -5.69 -23.70
N ALA A 19 -17.91 -6.21 -23.44
CA ALA A 19 -17.59 -7.62 -23.66
C ALA A 19 -18.47 -8.56 -22.82
N GLU A 20 -18.76 -8.19 -21.57
CA GLU A 20 -19.66 -8.95 -20.70
C GLU A 20 -21.11 -8.86 -21.18
N THR A 21 -21.56 -7.68 -21.61
CA THR A 21 -22.90 -7.47 -22.18
C THR A 21 -23.12 -8.29 -23.46
N PHE A 22 -22.14 -8.34 -24.34
CA PHE A 22 -22.21 -9.06 -25.62
C PHE A 22 -21.61 -10.48 -25.56
N GLN A 23 -21.22 -10.96 -24.37
CA GLN A 23 -20.65 -12.29 -24.16
C GLN A 23 -19.40 -12.60 -25.00
N VAL A 24 -18.55 -11.60 -25.24
CA VAL A 24 -17.29 -11.72 -26.00
C VAL A 24 -16.14 -12.08 -25.05
N SER A 25 -16.02 -13.38 -24.73
CA SER A 25 -15.07 -13.92 -23.74
C SER A 25 -13.63 -13.43 -23.93
N ARG A 26 -13.11 -13.45 -25.17
CA ARG A 26 -11.74 -13.02 -25.48
C ARG A 26 -11.45 -11.57 -25.06
N MET A 27 -12.43 -10.68 -25.19
CA MET A 27 -12.27 -9.27 -24.83
C MET A 27 -12.44 -9.06 -23.33
N SER A 28 -13.33 -9.82 -22.68
CA SER A 28 -13.45 -9.83 -21.22
C SER A 28 -12.14 -10.32 -20.58
N ASP A 29 -11.59 -11.45 -21.04
CA ASP A 29 -10.32 -11.99 -20.53
C ASP A 29 -9.16 -11.00 -20.67
N PHE A 30 -9.09 -10.32 -21.83
CA PHE A 30 -8.11 -9.28 -22.06
C PHE A 30 -8.26 -8.13 -21.06
N ALA A 31 -9.48 -7.61 -20.90
CA ALA A 31 -9.75 -6.47 -20.03
C ALA A 31 -9.51 -6.80 -18.55
N ARG A 32 -9.93 -7.99 -18.10
CA ARG A 32 -9.68 -8.51 -16.74
C ARG A 32 -8.20 -8.56 -16.43
N LYS A 33 -7.41 -9.25 -17.26
CA LYS A 33 -5.94 -9.36 -17.08
C LYS A 33 -5.25 -7.99 -17.06
N TYR A 34 -5.73 -7.06 -17.88
CA TYR A 34 -5.19 -5.71 -17.91
C TYR A 34 -5.48 -4.94 -16.62
N ILE A 35 -6.73 -5.00 -16.13
CA ILE A 35 -7.14 -4.36 -14.87
C ILE A 35 -6.41 -4.99 -13.67
N GLU A 36 -6.25 -6.31 -13.64
CA GLU A 36 -5.47 -7.02 -12.61
C GLU A 36 -4.00 -6.59 -12.57
N LYS A 37 -3.41 -6.32 -13.73
CA LYS A 37 -2.04 -5.80 -13.81
C LYS A 37 -1.93 -4.37 -13.25
N LEU A 38 -2.98 -3.56 -13.39
CA LEU A 38 -3.03 -2.22 -12.80
C LEU A 38 -3.25 -2.24 -11.29
N PHE A 39 -4.02 -3.21 -10.81
CA PHE A 39 -4.37 -3.38 -9.39
C PHE A 39 -3.90 -4.74 -8.86
N PRO A 40 -2.59 -4.99 -8.78
CA PRO A 40 -2.08 -6.29 -8.36
C PRO A 40 -2.45 -6.60 -6.91
N SER A 41 -2.95 -7.81 -6.67
CA SER A 41 -3.16 -8.37 -5.31
C SER A 41 -1.85 -8.71 -4.62
N ASP A 42 -0.81 -9.01 -5.38
CA ASP A 42 0.41 -9.59 -4.85
C ASP A 42 1.31 -8.50 -4.30
N TYR A 43 1.96 -8.81 -3.18
CA TYR A 43 2.92 -7.90 -2.55
C TYR A 43 4.10 -7.58 -3.48
N ILE A 44 4.49 -8.56 -4.31
CA ILE A 44 5.63 -8.46 -5.21
C ILE A 44 5.22 -7.61 -6.43
N GLY A 45 6.01 -6.59 -6.74
CA GLY A 45 5.79 -5.72 -7.91
C GLY A 45 5.05 -4.42 -7.61
N ILE A 46 4.65 -4.18 -6.36
CA ILE A 46 4.05 -2.91 -5.95
C ILE A 46 5.13 -1.88 -5.63
N THR A 47 5.07 -0.73 -6.32
CA THR A 47 5.87 0.45 -5.97
C THR A 47 5.18 1.24 -4.87
N TRP A 48 5.63 1.06 -3.62
CA TRP A 48 5.09 1.77 -2.46
C TRP A 48 5.54 3.24 -2.41
N GLY A 49 4.76 4.11 -1.79
CA GLY A 49 5.13 5.50 -1.47
C GLY A 49 4.90 6.54 -2.57
N THR A 50 4.36 6.17 -3.72
CA THR A 50 3.90 7.11 -4.76
C THR A 50 2.40 6.93 -4.98
N ILE A 51 1.67 8.03 -5.20
CA ILE A 51 0.32 7.98 -5.75
C ILE A 51 0.53 7.65 -7.24
N GLY A 52 0.28 6.40 -7.63
CA GLY A 52 0.40 6.01 -9.03
C GLY A 52 -0.75 6.56 -9.86
N ASP A 53 -0.61 6.51 -11.19
CA ASP A 53 -1.66 6.88 -12.15
C ASP A 53 -2.99 6.14 -11.92
N THR A 54 -2.97 5.05 -11.14
CA THR A 54 -4.13 4.25 -10.75
C THR A 54 -5.04 4.93 -9.71
N ALA A 55 -4.56 5.95 -8.99
CA ALA A 55 -5.28 6.55 -7.88
C ALA A 55 -6.63 7.16 -8.31
N ALA A 56 -6.66 7.81 -9.47
CA ALA A 56 -7.86 8.40 -10.06
C ALA A 56 -8.95 7.36 -10.41
N TYR A 57 -8.57 6.08 -10.49
CA TYR A 57 -9.44 5.00 -10.95
C TYR A 57 -9.82 4.01 -9.83
N THR A 58 -9.44 4.29 -8.59
CA THR A 58 -9.64 3.38 -7.45
C THR A 58 -11.12 3.11 -7.18
N ALA A 59 -11.99 4.13 -7.22
CA ALA A 59 -13.43 3.97 -7.06
C ALA A 59 -14.03 3.07 -8.15
N ASP A 60 -13.70 3.36 -9.41
CA ASP A 60 -14.17 2.58 -10.54
C ASP A 60 -13.65 1.14 -10.50
N ALA A 61 -12.43 0.91 -10.03
CA ALA A 61 -11.87 -0.42 -9.85
C ALA A 61 -12.62 -1.22 -8.77
N ILE A 62 -13.05 -0.59 -7.66
CA ILE A 62 -13.90 -1.23 -6.65
C ILE A 62 -15.25 -1.64 -7.26
N VAL A 63 -15.90 -0.71 -7.98
CA VAL A 63 -17.19 -0.98 -8.65
C VAL A 63 -17.06 -2.13 -9.65
N LEU A 64 -16.04 -2.10 -10.52
CA LEU A 64 -15.80 -3.19 -11.48
C LEU A 64 -15.48 -4.51 -10.79
N GLY A 65 -14.71 -4.48 -9.70
CA GLY A 65 -14.37 -5.68 -8.93
C GLY A 65 -15.60 -6.36 -8.34
N ARG A 66 -16.59 -5.59 -7.90
CA ARG A 66 -17.90 -6.09 -7.44
C ARG A 66 -18.76 -6.57 -8.60
N GLU A 67 -19.05 -5.69 -9.57
CA GLU A 67 -19.99 -5.96 -10.67
C GLU A 67 -19.59 -7.17 -11.51
N TYR A 68 -18.29 -7.33 -11.77
CA TYR A 68 -17.76 -8.36 -12.65
C TYR A 68 -17.05 -9.49 -11.90
N ASN A 69 -17.14 -9.53 -10.57
CA ASN A 69 -16.51 -10.53 -9.71
C ASN A 69 -15.00 -10.70 -9.98
N ILE A 70 -14.23 -9.61 -9.81
CA ILE A 70 -12.77 -9.59 -9.94
C ILE A 70 -12.18 -9.34 -8.54
N PRO A 71 -12.15 -10.34 -7.64
CA PRO A 71 -11.71 -10.13 -6.26
C PRO A 71 -10.22 -9.79 -6.14
N SER A 72 -9.40 -10.18 -7.12
CA SER A 72 -7.95 -9.94 -7.18
C SER A 72 -7.58 -8.45 -7.13
N ILE A 73 -8.42 -7.54 -7.66
CA ILE A 73 -8.12 -6.10 -7.67
C ILE A 73 -8.57 -5.35 -6.43
N MET A 74 -9.48 -5.95 -5.66
CA MET A 74 -10.19 -5.27 -4.57
C MET A 74 -9.23 -4.77 -3.50
N LYS A 75 -8.33 -5.63 -3.02
CA LYS A 75 -7.36 -5.28 -1.98
C LYS A 75 -6.55 -4.03 -2.32
N ARG A 76 -6.04 -3.97 -3.55
CA ARG A 76 -5.22 -2.85 -4.03
C ARG A 76 -6.05 -1.59 -4.26
N ALA A 77 -7.25 -1.74 -4.82
CA ALA A 77 -8.15 -0.62 -5.07
C ALA A 77 -8.58 0.07 -3.77
N PHE A 78 -9.00 -0.70 -2.76
CA PHE A 78 -9.34 -0.17 -1.43
C PHE A 78 -8.15 0.48 -0.74
N TYR A 79 -6.96 -0.15 -0.79
CA TYR A 79 -5.75 0.42 -0.21
C TYR A 79 -5.44 1.82 -0.77
N GLU A 80 -5.38 1.95 -2.09
CA GLU A 80 -5.04 3.21 -2.73
C GLU A 80 -6.17 4.25 -2.57
N PHE A 81 -7.43 3.83 -2.48
CA PHE A 81 -8.55 4.73 -2.19
C PHE A 81 -8.38 5.38 -0.81
N VAL A 82 -8.20 4.57 0.25
CA VAL A 82 -8.05 5.05 1.63
C VAL A 82 -6.84 5.98 1.78
N LYS A 83 -5.73 5.62 1.13
CA LYS A 83 -4.51 6.43 1.11
C LYS A 83 -4.75 7.81 0.49
N ARG A 84 -5.51 7.88 -0.62
CA ARG A 84 -5.82 9.14 -1.31
C ARG A 84 -6.80 10.01 -0.52
N SER A 85 -7.88 9.41 -0.03
CA SER A 85 -8.98 10.11 0.69
C SER A 85 -8.59 10.65 2.07
N SER A 86 -7.30 10.63 2.38
CA SER A 86 -6.78 11.08 3.67
C SER A 86 -5.61 12.06 3.53
N GLY A 87 -5.27 12.46 2.30
CA GLY A 87 -4.24 13.45 2.02
C GLY A 87 -4.75 14.89 2.20
N PRO A 88 -3.85 15.88 2.23
CA PRO A 88 -4.25 17.30 2.32
C PRO A 88 -5.08 17.76 1.10
N GLU A 89 -4.93 17.07 -0.03
CA GLU A 89 -5.66 17.33 -1.27
C GLU A 89 -6.93 16.49 -1.39
N ASN A 90 -7.49 15.99 -0.26
CA ASN A 90 -8.67 15.13 -0.14
C ASN A 90 -9.57 15.18 -1.38
N ASP A 91 -9.27 14.28 -2.30
CA ASP A 91 -10.01 14.12 -3.52
C ASP A 91 -10.95 12.94 -3.29
N ASP A 92 -12.15 13.26 -2.80
CA ASP A 92 -13.20 12.27 -2.61
C ASP A 92 -13.86 11.88 -3.95
N ALA A 93 -13.27 12.24 -5.10
CA ALA A 93 -13.82 11.89 -6.41
C ALA A 93 -14.10 10.39 -6.50
N GLY A 94 -15.34 10.05 -6.84
CA GLY A 94 -15.81 8.69 -7.00
C GLY A 94 -16.37 8.05 -5.74
N ILE A 95 -16.35 8.70 -4.56
CA ILE A 95 -16.96 8.16 -3.35
C ILE A 95 -18.48 7.93 -3.53
N GLU A 96 -19.13 8.78 -4.33
CA GLU A 96 -20.55 8.70 -4.67
C GLU A 96 -20.91 7.46 -5.49
N LYS A 97 -19.92 6.79 -6.10
CA LYS A 97 -20.10 5.57 -6.87
C LYS A 97 -20.10 4.32 -6.00
N LEU A 98 -19.65 4.43 -4.74
CA LEU A 98 -19.45 3.29 -3.87
C LEU A 98 -20.74 2.91 -3.15
N SER A 99 -20.94 1.60 -2.98
CA SER A 99 -22.03 1.06 -2.17
C SER A 99 -21.84 1.38 -0.68
N SER A 100 -22.92 1.29 0.11
CA SER A 100 -22.82 1.47 1.56
C SER A 100 -21.91 0.40 2.20
N GLU A 101 -21.92 -0.82 1.66
CA GLU A 101 -21.06 -1.92 2.07
C GLU A 101 -19.57 -1.58 1.84
N ASP A 102 -19.25 -1.00 0.69
CA ASP A 102 -17.87 -0.60 0.36
C ASP A 102 -17.42 0.59 1.22
N LEU A 103 -18.30 1.53 1.55
CA LEU A 103 -18.00 2.63 2.49
C LEU A 103 -17.70 2.10 3.91
N VAL A 104 -18.48 1.13 4.39
CA VAL A 104 -18.19 0.44 5.67
C VAL A 104 -16.84 -0.29 5.62
N CYS A 105 -16.55 -0.95 4.49
CA CYS A 105 -15.26 -1.61 4.29
C CYS A 105 -14.09 -0.61 4.31
N LEU A 106 -14.22 0.53 3.62
CA LEU A 106 -13.23 1.61 3.60
C LEU A 106 -12.93 2.12 5.01
N ALA A 107 -13.96 2.41 5.82
CA ALA A 107 -13.79 2.87 7.19
C ALA A 107 -13.01 1.85 8.05
N ARG A 108 -13.30 0.55 7.90
CA ARG A 108 -12.58 -0.52 8.61
C ARG A 108 -11.12 -0.60 8.18
N VAL A 109 -10.86 -0.58 6.86
CA VAL A 109 -9.50 -0.59 6.31
C VAL A 109 -8.72 0.63 6.81
N GLN A 110 -9.33 1.81 6.83
CA GLN A 110 -8.71 3.04 7.31
C GLN A 110 -8.29 2.96 8.78
N GLN A 111 -9.18 2.53 9.68
CA GLN A 111 -8.87 2.37 11.11
C GLN A 111 -7.69 1.43 11.34
N MET A 112 -7.66 0.36 10.58
CA MET A 112 -6.66 -0.68 10.69
C MET A 112 -5.32 -0.30 10.08
N LEU A 113 -5.29 0.35 8.92
CA LEU A 113 -4.04 0.88 8.36
C LEU A 113 -3.41 1.89 9.33
N ALA A 114 -4.22 2.72 9.98
CA ALA A 114 -3.75 3.61 11.04
C ALA A 114 -3.21 2.86 12.27
N SER A 115 -3.90 1.81 12.71
CA SER A 115 -3.43 0.96 13.82
C SER A 115 -2.11 0.25 13.49
N GLU A 116 -2.01 -0.32 12.29
CA GLU A 116 -0.80 -1.01 11.83
C GLU A 116 0.36 -0.03 11.61
N TRP A 117 0.10 1.18 11.11
CA TRP A 117 1.13 2.21 11.02
C TRP A 117 1.64 2.63 12.38
N LEU A 118 0.74 2.89 13.34
CA LEU A 118 1.12 3.26 14.70
C LEU A 118 1.94 2.14 15.36
N ARG A 119 1.49 0.89 15.24
CA ARG A 119 2.21 -0.27 15.78
C ARG A 119 3.57 -0.45 15.10
N ALA A 120 3.62 -0.29 13.77
CA ALA A 120 4.86 -0.35 13.03
C ALA A 120 5.80 0.75 13.51
N SER A 121 5.36 1.99 13.68
CA SER A 121 6.22 3.12 14.08
C SER A 121 6.97 2.92 15.41
N VAL A 122 6.56 1.94 16.22
CA VAL A 122 7.25 1.51 17.44
C VAL A 122 8.02 0.20 17.17
N PHE A 123 9.34 0.28 16.98
CA PHE A 123 10.17 -0.90 16.78
C PHE A 123 11.09 -1.15 17.98
N PRO A 124 11.29 -2.41 18.40
CA PRO A 124 12.24 -2.70 19.46
C PRO A 124 13.69 -2.39 19.04
N PRO A 125 14.58 -2.13 20.02
CA PRO A 125 16.02 -2.09 19.80
C PRO A 125 16.53 -3.39 19.17
N LEU A 126 17.61 -3.30 18.39
CA LEU A 126 18.28 -4.49 17.84
C LEU A 126 19.48 -4.86 18.69
N ALA A 127 19.63 -6.15 18.96
CA ALA A 127 20.81 -6.72 19.58
C ALA A 127 21.98 -6.70 18.57
N CYS A 128 22.88 -5.73 18.71
CA CYS A 128 24.01 -5.58 17.81
C CYS A 128 25.17 -6.47 18.25
N ALA A 129 25.45 -7.50 17.46
CA ALA A 129 26.59 -8.41 17.66
C ALA A 129 27.97 -7.71 17.61
N ALA A 130 28.04 -6.47 17.11
CA ALA A 130 29.28 -5.70 17.03
C ALA A 130 29.60 -4.89 18.30
N VAL A 131 28.68 -4.81 19.27
CA VAL A 131 28.86 -4.01 20.51
C VAL A 131 30.00 -4.53 21.37
N GLY A 132 30.34 -5.82 21.28
CA GLY A 132 31.52 -6.40 21.93
C GLY A 132 32.86 -6.09 21.25
N ARG A 133 32.88 -5.40 20.09
CA ARG A 133 34.09 -5.17 19.27
C ARG A 133 34.47 -3.68 19.12
N ASN A 134 34.34 -2.88 20.18
CA ASN A 134 34.72 -1.46 20.20
C ASN A 134 33.98 -0.52 19.21
N ARG A 135 32.85 -0.93 18.61
CA ARG A 135 32.00 -0.04 17.80
C ARG A 135 30.69 0.29 18.52
N LYS A 136 30.50 1.57 18.84
CA LYS A 136 29.24 2.10 19.40
C LYS A 136 28.17 2.11 18.32
N CYS A 137 27.33 1.09 18.27
CA CYS A 137 26.15 1.08 17.40
C CYS A 137 24.94 1.63 18.14
N ALA A 138 24.24 2.58 17.53
CA ALA A 138 23.05 3.21 18.12
C ALA A 138 21.80 2.30 18.13
N SER A 139 21.87 1.09 17.58
CA SER A 139 20.72 0.18 17.50
C SER A 139 20.19 -0.29 18.85
N HIS A 140 21.00 -0.20 19.91
CA HIS A 140 20.59 -0.49 21.29
C HIS A 140 19.95 0.72 21.99
N ALA A 141 20.35 1.93 21.60
CA ALA A 141 19.82 3.20 22.14
C ALA A 141 18.53 3.64 21.42
N ALA A 142 17.82 2.67 20.81
CA ALA A 142 16.78 2.87 19.79
C ALA A 142 15.51 3.60 20.27
N GLY A 143 15.53 4.26 21.43
CA GLY A 143 14.45 5.11 21.91
C GLY A 143 14.47 6.51 21.31
N LEU A 144 15.62 7.17 21.17
CA LEU A 144 15.66 8.62 20.87
C LEU A 144 15.76 8.93 19.37
N HIS A 145 16.64 8.24 18.64
CA HIS A 145 16.98 8.68 17.29
C HIS A 145 16.00 8.30 16.17
N TYR A 146 15.07 7.37 16.42
CA TYR A 146 14.06 7.04 15.41
C TYR A 146 12.89 8.02 15.45
N TRP A 147 12.57 8.57 16.63
CA TRP A 147 11.59 9.66 16.73
C TRP A 147 12.08 10.86 15.92
N ASP A 148 13.38 11.14 15.90
CA ASP A 148 13.94 12.19 15.04
C ASP A 148 13.58 11.96 13.57
N ILE A 149 13.65 10.70 13.08
CA ILE A 149 13.26 10.35 11.71
C ILE A 149 11.75 10.55 11.49
N LEU A 150 10.93 10.09 12.45
CA LEU A 150 9.47 10.19 12.34
C LEU A 150 8.95 11.63 12.46
N LEU A 151 9.60 12.46 13.27
CA LEU A 151 9.18 13.83 13.56
C LEU A 151 9.64 14.82 12.49
N LYS A 152 10.80 14.60 11.86
CA LYS A 152 11.41 15.56 10.93
C LYS A 152 10.49 15.95 9.76
N ASP A 153 9.65 15.02 9.31
CA ASP A 153 8.73 15.22 8.17
C ASP A 153 7.25 14.97 8.54
N ASP A 154 6.91 15.02 9.84
CA ASP A 154 5.59 14.63 10.36
C ASP A 154 5.12 13.28 9.79
N ALA A 155 6.04 12.32 9.72
CA ALA A 155 5.83 11.05 9.06
C ALA A 155 4.68 10.25 9.70
N LEU A 156 4.44 10.46 11.00
CA LEU A 156 3.33 9.84 11.72
C LEU A 156 1.98 10.23 11.12
N HIS A 157 1.75 11.51 10.86
CA HIS A 157 0.53 11.96 10.20
C HIS A 157 0.55 11.67 8.70
N LYS A 158 1.67 11.97 8.02
CA LYS A 158 1.82 11.78 6.57
C LYS A 158 1.50 10.37 6.11
N TYR A 159 1.94 9.36 6.87
CA TYR A 159 1.73 7.94 6.54
C TYR A 159 0.63 7.30 7.38
N ARG A 160 -0.23 8.09 8.05
CA ARG A 160 -1.31 7.59 8.92
C ARG A 160 -2.15 6.50 8.27
N PHE A 161 -2.40 6.58 6.97
CA PHE A 161 -3.15 5.58 6.22
C PHE A 161 -2.35 4.92 5.09
N ASP A 162 -1.03 5.14 5.07
CA ASP A 162 -0.09 4.55 4.13
C ASP A 162 1.05 3.86 4.89
N PRO A 163 0.76 2.82 5.71
CA PRO A 163 1.80 2.11 6.44
C PRO A 163 2.87 1.53 5.50
N MET A 164 2.52 1.18 4.26
CA MET A 164 3.50 0.64 3.31
C MET A 164 4.46 1.72 2.83
N GLY A 165 3.98 2.92 2.52
CA GLY A 165 4.81 4.08 2.22
C GLY A 165 5.68 4.50 3.40
N GLY A 166 5.11 4.50 4.62
CA GLY A 166 5.84 4.83 5.84
C GLY A 166 6.97 3.84 6.15
N LEU A 167 6.70 2.54 6.01
CA LEU A 167 7.72 1.49 6.14
C LEU A 167 8.80 1.60 5.06
N LYS A 168 8.44 1.95 3.82
CA LYS A 168 9.41 2.20 2.75
C LYS A 168 10.31 3.38 3.08
N MET A 169 9.75 4.51 3.50
CA MET A 169 10.51 5.67 3.95
C MET A 169 11.50 5.28 5.06
N LEU A 170 11.05 4.50 6.05
CA LEU A 170 11.94 4.01 7.10
C LEU A 170 13.04 3.08 6.59
N MET A 171 12.77 2.24 5.58
CA MET A 171 13.83 1.42 4.95
C MET A 171 14.86 2.27 4.21
N GLU A 172 14.44 3.38 3.63
CA GLU A 172 15.28 4.29 2.83
C GLU A 172 16.00 5.35 3.67
N ALA A 173 15.60 5.55 4.93
CA ALA A 173 16.22 6.49 5.84
C ALA A 173 17.73 6.25 6.03
N ASP A 174 18.47 7.34 6.29
CA ASP A 174 19.92 7.31 6.47
C ASP A 174 20.31 6.93 7.90
N TRP A 175 20.05 5.66 8.26
CA TRP A 175 20.36 5.14 9.60
C TRP A 175 21.86 5.19 9.94
N LYS A 176 22.74 5.30 8.93
CA LYS A 176 24.18 5.46 9.15
C LYS A 176 24.51 6.78 9.82
N LYS A 177 23.87 7.89 9.40
CA LYS A 177 23.97 9.20 10.09
C LYS A 177 23.49 9.13 11.53
N VAL A 178 22.60 8.20 11.82
CA VAL A 178 22.05 7.93 13.15
C VAL A 178 22.92 6.96 13.97
N GLY A 179 24.04 6.48 13.43
CA GLY A 179 24.99 5.62 14.14
C GLY A 179 24.67 4.12 14.08
N TYR A 180 23.84 3.67 13.14
CA TYR A 180 23.65 2.24 12.89
C TYR A 180 24.87 1.65 12.15
N CYS A 181 25.28 0.46 12.54
CA CYS A 181 26.26 -0.32 11.79
C CYS A 181 25.57 -1.03 10.60
N GLU A 182 26.36 -1.47 9.61
CA GLU A 182 25.83 -2.14 8.41
C GLU A 182 24.99 -3.39 8.75
N GLY A 183 25.43 -4.21 9.70
CA GLY A 183 24.67 -5.41 10.11
C GLY A 183 23.29 -5.07 10.68
N CYS A 184 23.21 -4.08 11.57
CA CYS A 184 21.93 -3.62 12.13
C CYS A 184 21.04 -2.93 11.10
N LEU A 185 21.62 -2.23 10.12
CA LEU A 185 20.87 -1.65 8.99
C LEU A 185 20.18 -2.75 8.17
N VAL A 186 20.92 -3.79 7.79
CA VAL A 186 20.38 -4.92 7.01
C VAL A 186 19.29 -5.64 7.80
N GLU A 187 19.53 -5.91 9.09
CA GLU A 187 18.54 -6.55 9.95
C GLU A 187 17.28 -5.69 10.11
N ARG A 188 17.43 -4.37 10.33
CA ARG A 188 16.30 -3.44 10.44
C ARG A 188 15.46 -3.44 9.18
N ARG A 189 16.07 -3.28 8.01
CA ARG A 189 15.38 -3.28 6.71
C ARG A 189 14.64 -4.60 6.47
N THR A 190 15.25 -5.72 6.85
CA THR A 190 14.64 -7.04 6.74
C THR A 190 13.38 -7.14 7.61
N LYS A 191 13.47 -6.71 8.88
CA LYS A 191 12.32 -6.67 9.80
C LYS A 191 11.20 -5.74 9.30
N LEU A 192 11.56 -4.56 8.79
CA LEU A 192 10.58 -3.62 8.21
C LEU A 192 9.86 -4.23 6.99
N ARG A 193 10.59 -4.92 6.11
CA ARG A 193 9.99 -5.63 4.95
C ARG A 193 9.05 -6.74 5.39
N MET A 194 9.40 -7.50 6.44
CA MET A 194 8.52 -8.52 7.02
C MET A 194 7.24 -7.90 7.58
N VAL A 195 7.33 -6.75 8.26
CA VAL A 195 6.15 -6.02 8.74
C VAL A 195 5.28 -5.57 7.57
N GLN A 196 5.88 -5.04 6.50
CA GLN A 196 5.18 -4.61 5.29
C GLN A 196 4.41 -5.76 4.64
N TYR A 197 5.07 -6.91 4.46
CA TYR A 197 4.45 -8.13 3.95
C TYR A 197 3.30 -8.61 4.85
N ARG A 198 3.52 -8.68 6.17
CA ARG A 198 2.51 -9.09 7.16
C ARG A 198 1.25 -8.23 7.08
N ILE A 199 1.40 -6.90 7.02
CA ILE A 199 0.26 -5.99 6.91
C ILE A 199 -0.51 -6.28 5.60
N TRP A 200 0.20 -6.46 4.49
CA TRP A 200 -0.43 -6.69 3.19
C TRP A 200 -1.17 -8.02 3.10
N THR A 201 -0.63 -9.08 3.70
CA THR A 201 -1.32 -10.38 3.77
C THR A 201 -2.51 -10.34 4.72
N ALA A 202 -2.38 -9.62 5.85
CA ALA A 202 -3.50 -9.44 6.77
C ALA A 202 -4.68 -8.74 6.07
N MET A 203 -4.40 -7.90 5.06
CA MET A 203 -5.42 -7.24 4.26
C MET A 203 -6.43 -8.17 3.61
N ASP A 204 -6.03 -9.38 3.24
CA ASP A 204 -6.92 -10.38 2.64
C ASP A 204 -8.04 -10.82 3.60
N THR A 205 -7.89 -10.63 4.92
CA THR A 205 -8.92 -10.99 5.90
C THR A 205 -10.00 -9.91 6.05
N TYR A 206 -9.68 -8.66 5.74
CA TYR A 206 -10.57 -7.53 6.01
C TYR A 206 -11.61 -7.32 4.92
N PHE A 207 -11.33 -7.82 3.71
CA PHE A 207 -12.25 -7.79 2.57
C PHE A 207 -13.21 -9.00 2.53
N LYS A 208 -13.08 -9.97 3.45
CA LYS A 208 -13.91 -11.20 3.46
C LYS A 208 -15.26 -11.06 4.17
N THR A 209 -15.55 -9.92 4.78
CA THR A 209 -16.74 -9.71 5.64
C THR A 209 -17.83 -8.82 5.04
N ALA A 210 -17.98 -8.79 3.71
CA ALA A 210 -19.10 -8.11 3.03
C ALA A 210 -19.56 -8.90 1.80
#